data_AF-A0A0R3MVW9-F1
#
_entry.id   AF-A0A0R3MVW9-F1
#
_cell.length_a   1.000
_cell.length_b   1.000
_cell.length_c   1.000
_cell.angle_alpha   90.00
_cell.angle_beta   90.00
_cell.angle_gamma   90.00
#
_symmetry.space_group_name_H-M   'P 1'
#
loop_
_entity.id
_entity.type
_entity.pdbx_description
1 polymer ?
#
loop_
_entity_poly.entity_id
_entity_poly.type
_entity_poly.pdbx_seq_one_letter_code
_entity_poly.pdbx_strand_id
1 'polypeptide(L)'
;MQLTREDVARVVGGADDVTIAQIIGTGATADELAEAQAWLANDEPMMNAGKPLATGRVRELVDILSELDPGEDDDERSGSSPAPEQA
;
A
#
# COMPACT_ATOMS: atom_id res chain seq x y z
N MET A 1 12.08 9.35 14.01
CA MET A 1 11.08 10.37 14.39
C MET A 1 9.73 9.68 14.43
N GLN A 2 8.90 9.95 15.43
CA GLN A 2 7.55 9.40 15.50
C GLN A 2 6.69 10.06 14.41
N LEU A 3 5.82 9.28 13.78
CA LEU A 3 4.99 9.75 12.68
C LEU A 3 3.99 10.80 13.15
N THR A 4 3.88 11.90 12.39
CA THR A 4 2.96 13.01 12.69
C THR A 4 1.86 13.13 11.64
N ARG A 5 0.79 13.87 11.95
CA ARG A 5 -0.31 14.15 11.01
C ARG A 5 0.20 14.82 9.72
N GLU A 6 1.17 15.72 9.83
CA GLU A 6 1.78 16.39 8.68
C GLU A 6 2.58 15.42 7.81
N ASP A 7 3.30 14.47 8.44
CA ASP A 7 4.01 13.41 7.72
C ASP A 7 3.07 12.45 7.00
N VAL A 8 1.90 12.15 7.57
CA VAL A 8 0.89 11.33 6.88
C VAL A 8 0.28 12.11 5.71
N ALA A 9 -0.13 13.36 5.95
CA ALA A 9 -0.80 14.18 4.94
C ALA A 9 0.10 14.46 3.71
N ARG A 10 1.42 14.62 3.91
CA ARG A 10 2.36 14.82 2.79
C ARG A 10 2.59 13.56 1.95
N VAL A 11 2.44 12.36 2.52
CA VAL A 11 2.72 11.09 1.82
C VAL A 11 1.46 10.60 1.11
N VAL A 12 0.33 10.59 1.82
CA VAL A 12 -0.91 9.96 1.35
C VAL A 12 -1.81 10.94 0.59
N GLY A 13 -1.56 12.26 0.68
CA GLY A 13 -2.16 13.26 -0.19
C GLY A 13 -3.68 13.18 -0.31
N GLY A 14 -4.42 13.47 0.77
CA GLY A 14 -5.89 13.41 0.79
C GLY A 14 -6.49 12.48 1.84
N ALA A 15 -5.66 11.86 2.67
CA ALA A 15 -6.14 11.07 3.81
C ALA A 15 -7.01 11.90 4.77
N ASP A 16 -8.17 11.36 5.13
CA ASP A 16 -9.03 11.91 6.18
C ASP A 16 -8.42 11.76 7.58
N ASP A 17 -8.92 12.53 8.54
CA ASP A 17 -8.44 12.51 9.93
C ASP A 17 -8.55 11.13 10.60
N VAL A 18 -9.55 10.33 10.21
CA VAL A 18 -9.72 8.95 10.70
C VAL A 18 -8.57 8.06 10.24
N THR A 19 -8.25 8.13 8.95
CA THR A 19 -7.14 7.40 8.35
C THR A 19 -5.80 7.82 8.94
N ILE A 20 -5.60 9.13 9.09
CA ILE A 20 -4.38 9.67 9.71
C ILE A 20 -4.22 9.15 11.14
N ALA A 21 -5.30 9.12 11.93
CA ALA A 21 -5.27 8.60 13.29
C ALA A 21 -4.98 7.10 13.33
N GLN A 22 -5.50 6.32 12.38
CA GLN A 22 -5.19 4.89 12.26
C GLN A 22 -3.70 4.67 11.93
N ILE A 23 -3.17 5.38 10.94
CA ILE A 23 -1.77 5.29 10.52
C ILE A 23 -0.83 5.69 11.67
N ILE A 24 -1.10 6.78 12.39
CA ILE A 24 -0.32 7.18 13.57
C ILE A 24 -0.47 6.14 14.71
N GLY A 25 -1.66 5.56 14.86
CA GLY A 25 -1.99 4.53 15.85
C GLY A 25 -1.20 3.23 15.70
N THR A 26 -0.71 2.92 14.49
CA THR A 26 0.21 1.78 14.25
C THR A 26 1.55 1.93 14.99
N GLY A 27 1.90 3.15 15.41
CA GLY A 27 3.18 3.48 16.02
C GLY A 27 4.35 3.46 15.05
N ALA A 28 4.09 3.53 13.75
CA ALA A 28 5.11 3.61 12.72
C ALA A 28 5.87 4.94 12.73
N THR A 29 6.97 4.94 11.99
CA THR A 29 7.80 6.12 11.71
C THR A 29 7.54 6.65 10.30
N ALA A 30 7.97 7.89 10.05
CA ALA A 30 7.89 8.50 8.72
C ALA A 30 8.64 7.70 7.64
N ASP A 31 9.71 6.99 8.02
CA ASP A 31 10.49 6.15 7.12
C ASP A 31 9.71 4.88 6.72
N GLU A 32 9.06 4.23 7.70
CA GLU A 32 8.18 3.08 7.45
C GLU A 32 6.97 3.45 6.59
N LEU A 33 6.40 4.64 6.78
CA LEU A 33 5.31 5.14 5.92
C LEU A 33 5.77 5.43 4.49
N ALA A 34 6.95 6.04 4.33
CA ALA A 34 7.52 6.28 3.01
C ALA A 34 7.85 4.96 2.29
N GLU A 35 8.34 3.95 3.01
CA GLU A 35 8.57 2.62 2.45
C GLU A 35 7.25 1.95 2.02
N ALA A 36 6.20 2.05 2.83
CA ALA A 36 4.88 1.52 2.48
C ALA A 36 4.32 2.18 1.21
N GLN A 37 4.44 3.51 1.09
CA GLN A 37 4.05 4.23 -0.13
C GLN A 37 4.88 3.81 -1.35
N ALA A 38 6.19 3.57 -1.16
CA ALA A 38 7.05 3.10 -2.23
C ALA A 38 6.66 1.70 -2.71
N TRP A 39 6.29 0.81 -1.78
CA TRP A 39 5.71 -0.49 -2.10
C TRP A 39 4.41 -0.34 -2.90
N LEU A 40 3.48 0.51 -2.45
CA LEU A 40 2.23 0.76 -3.16
C LEU A 40 2.46 1.24 -4.61
N ALA A 41 3.42 2.13 -4.81
CA ALA A 41 3.65 2.75 -6.13
C ALA A 41 4.64 1.99 -7.03
N ASN A 42 5.46 1.09 -6.49
CA ASN A 42 6.57 0.44 -7.23
C ASN A 42 6.80 -1.01 -6.78
N ASP A 43 5.76 -1.74 -6.38
CA ASP A 43 5.84 -3.12 -5.86
C ASP A 43 6.67 -4.03 -6.78
N GLU A 44 6.33 -4.07 -8.07
CA GLU A 44 6.97 -4.93 -9.05
C GLU A 44 8.47 -4.57 -9.29
N PRO A 45 8.85 -3.29 -9.47
CA PRO A 45 10.25 -2.86 -9.43
C PRO A 45 10.99 -3.21 -8.13
N MET A 46 10.34 -3.08 -6.97
CA MET A 46 10.96 -3.36 -5.66
C MET A 46 11.22 -4.86 -5.47
N MET A 47 10.29 -5.71 -5.89
CA MET A 47 10.49 -7.16 -5.92
C MET A 47 11.64 -7.54 -6.88
N ASN A 48 11.67 -6.95 -8.09
CA ASN A 48 12.74 -7.20 -9.06
C ASN A 48 14.12 -6.70 -8.57
N ALA A 49 14.17 -5.66 -7.75
CA ALA A 49 15.38 -5.17 -7.10
C ALA A 49 15.88 -6.10 -5.97
N GLY A 50 15.17 -7.19 -5.68
CA GLY A 50 15.50 -8.14 -4.61
C GLY A 50 15.22 -7.58 -3.22
N LYS A 51 14.38 -6.54 -3.11
CA LYS A 51 13.99 -5.97 -1.83
C LYS A 51 13.02 -6.95 -1.13
N PRO A 52 13.26 -7.32 0.14
CA PRO A 52 12.37 -8.24 0.84
C PRO A 52 10.99 -7.60 0.98
N LEU A 53 9.93 -8.40 0.77
CA LEU A 53 8.55 -7.94 0.92
C LEU A 53 8.35 -7.13 2.20
N ALA A 54 7.47 -6.12 2.12
CA ALA A 54 7.04 -5.38 3.30
C ALA A 54 6.60 -6.36 4.40
N THR A 55 7.13 -6.20 5.61
CA THR A 55 6.81 -7.04 6.77
C THR A 55 6.54 -6.19 8.00
N GLY A 56 5.83 -6.77 8.98
CA GLY A 56 5.49 -6.08 10.22
C GLY A 56 4.64 -4.83 9.96
N ARG A 57 5.06 -3.69 10.53
CA ARG A 57 4.33 -2.42 10.43
C ARG A 57 4.25 -1.88 9.00
N VAL A 58 5.30 -2.06 8.20
CA VAL A 58 5.29 -1.60 6.81
C VAL A 58 4.22 -2.34 6.01
N ARG A 59 4.04 -3.65 6.24
CA ARG A 59 2.97 -4.43 5.60
C ARG A 59 1.58 -3.93 5.98
N GLU A 60 1.37 -3.63 7.25
CA GLU A 60 0.10 -3.08 7.76
C GLU A 60 -0.19 -1.70 7.16
N LEU A 61 0.84 -0.87 7.01
CA LEU A 61 0.69 0.43 6.34
C LEU A 61 0.35 0.27 4.85
N VAL A 62 0.99 -0.65 4.13
CA VAL A 62 0.66 -0.91 2.71
C VAL A 62 -0.81 -1.29 2.57
N ASP A 63 -1.33 -2.17 3.44
CA ASP A 63 -2.74 -2.58 3.46
C ASP A 63 -3.68 -1.39 3.66
N ILE A 64 -3.43 -0.56 4.67
CA ILE A 64 -4.21 0.66 4.94
C ILE A 64 -4.14 1.63 3.75
N LEU A 65 -2.98 1.77 3.09
CA LEU A 65 -2.81 2.68 1.97
C LEU A 65 -3.52 2.18 0.70
N SER A 66 -3.50 0.88 0.42
CA SER A 66 -4.26 0.25 -0.67
C SER A 66 -5.76 0.47 -0.54
N GLU A 67 -6.30 0.46 0.68
CA GLU A 67 -7.73 0.77 0.90
C GLU A 67 -8.10 2.23 0.55
N LEU A 68 -7.13 3.16 0.60
CA LEU A 68 -7.36 4.58 0.34
C LEU A 68 -7.18 4.95 -1.13
N ASP A 69 -6.23 4.29 -1.79
CA ASP A 69 -5.97 4.44 -3.20
C ASP A 69 -6.37 3.13 -3.92
N PRO A 70 -7.66 2.96 -4.26
CA PRO A 70 -8.15 1.77 -4.96
C PRO A 70 -7.69 1.70 -6.43
N GLY A 71 -6.67 2.48 -6.80
CA GLY A 71 -6.22 2.69 -8.17
C GLY A 71 -5.44 1.52 -8.77
N GLU A 72 -4.87 0.63 -7.96
CA GLU A 72 -3.91 -0.37 -8.45
C GLU A 72 -4.19 -1.79 -7.89
N ASP A 73 -5.45 -2.12 -7.61
CA ASP A 73 -5.95 -3.50 -7.47
C ASP A 73 -6.59 -3.98 -8.80
N ASP A 74 -5.92 -3.83 -9.95
CA ASP A 74 -6.44 -4.36 -11.23
C ASP A 74 -5.41 -5.21 -11.98
N ASP A 75 -4.94 -6.29 -11.36
CA ASP A 75 -4.38 -7.48 -12.02
C ASP A 75 -4.34 -8.55 -10.89
N GLU A 76 -5.11 -9.65 -10.81
CA GLU A 76 -5.44 -10.69 -11.78
C GLU A 76 -6.61 -11.58 -11.26
N ARG A 77 -7.86 -11.10 -11.26
CA ARG A 77 -9.05 -12.00 -11.05
C ARG A 77 -9.99 -12.07 -12.25
N SER A 78 -9.52 -11.65 -13.43
CA SER A 78 -10.22 -11.88 -14.71
C SER A 78 -9.37 -12.72 -15.68
N GLY A 79 -9.07 -13.96 -15.27
CA GLY A 79 -8.30 -14.90 -16.10
C GLY A 79 -8.70 -16.37 -15.98
N SER A 80 -9.84 -16.69 -15.37
CA SER A 80 -10.36 -18.05 -15.35
C SER A 80 -11.83 -18.09 -15.72
N SER A 81 -12.09 -18.26 -17.01
CA SER A 81 -13.18 -19.11 -17.48
C SER A 81 -12.75 -19.75 -18.80
N PRO A 82 -12.68 -21.10 -18.84
CA PRO A 82 -12.25 -21.82 -20.04
C PRO A 82 -13.30 -21.68 -21.13
N ALA A 83 -12.85 -21.58 -22.38
CA ALA A 83 -13.73 -21.68 -23.54
C ALA A 83 -14.47 -23.03 -23.54
N PRO A 84 -15.79 -23.06 -23.73
CA PRO A 84 -16.40 -24.16 -24.47
C PRO A 84 -16.33 -23.79 -25.95
N GLU A 85 -15.39 -24.41 -26.65
CA GLU A 85 -15.40 -24.47 -28.11
C GLU A 85 -16.74 -25.09 -28.54
N GLN A 86 -17.42 -24.35 -29.42
CA GLN A 86 -18.77 -24.63 -29.89
C GLN A 86 -18.77 -25.67 -31.02
N ALA A 87 -19.86 -26.44 -31.05
CA ALA A 87 -20.47 -27.18 -32.18
C ALA A 87 -19.87 -28.54 -32.60
#